data_AF-A0A328KYG5-F1
#
_entry.id   AF-A0A328KYG5-F1
#
_cell.length_a   1.000
_cell.length_b   1.000
_cell.length_c   1.000
_cell.angle_alpha   90.00
_cell.angle_beta   90.00
_cell.angle_gamma   90.00
#
_symmetry.space_group_name_H-M   'P 1'
#
loop_
_entity.id
_entity.type
_entity.pdbx_description
1 polymer ?
#
loop_
_entity_poly.entity_id
_entity_poly.type
_entity_poly.pdbx_seq_one_letter_code
_entity_poly.pdbx_strand_id
1 'polypeptide(L)'
;MSSLYHDSRLYYILGANSLSAIGSGIVMITIPWLLIKESGGETTFGYVSIVATLIMFLLTPFIGQSIDRFSRKSLLLCNEGIGIAIIGMMAIWGFAGQSYNSIHYIIIYIAGSFYYLLFYPTIFAFNQEIFQSEHYKSLSGTMEIQGQLTQVISGAAASFLIEIISLKWILLVDMLTFAGAFFLFLCIPYVKKKEVKRKATFKKQLFEGIHFMKKRPKLFWFLLATYTSS
;
A
#
# COMPACT_ATOMS: atom_id res chain seq x y z
N MET A 1 11.33 4.32 -28.25
CA MET A 1 11.10 4.62 -26.81
C MET A 1 9.72 5.27 -26.56
N SER A 2 8.71 5.10 -27.42
CA SER A 2 7.48 5.92 -27.37
C SER A 2 6.16 5.17 -27.16
N SER A 3 6.11 3.83 -27.14
CA SER A 3 4.83 3.10 -27.04
C SER A 3 4.17 3.17 -25.65
N LEU A 4 4.96 3.21 -24.56
CA LEU A 4 4.42 3.13 -23.20
C LEU A 4 3.56 4.36 -22.82
N TYR A 5 4.04 5.55 -23.14
CA TYR A 5 3.35 6.81 -22.82
C TYR A 5 2.15 7.10 -23.73
N HIS A 6 1.91 6.29 -24.77
CA HIS A 6 0.68 6.39 -25.56
C HIS A 6 -0.41 5.45 -25.04
N ASP A 7 -0.11 4.56 -24.08
CA ASP A 7 -1.08 3.66 -23.51
C ASP A 7 -1.90 4.35 -22.41
N SER A 8 -3.20 4.57 -22.66
CA SER A 8 -4.11 5.19 -21.71
C SER A 8 -4.17 4.46 -20.36
N ARG A 9 -3.89 3.15 -20.33
CA ARG A 9 -3.87 2.35 -19.09
C ARG A 9 -2.82 2.85 -18.10
N LEU A 10 -1.69 3.35 -18.60
CA LEU A 10 -0.65 3.93 -17.74
C LEU A 10 -1.18 5.12 -16.96
N TYR A 11 -1.88 6.05 -17.62
CA TYR A 11 -2.41 7.24 -16.99
C TYR A 11 -3.51 6.93 -15.96
N TYR A 12 -4.35 5.94 -16.21
CA TYR A 12 -5.32 5.47 -15.22
C TYR A 12 -4.63 4.88 -13.99
N ILE A 13 -3.60 4.04 -14.17
CA ILE A 13 -2.83 3.46 -13.06
C ILE A 13 -2.12 4.55 -12.28
N LEU A 14 -1.44 5.48 -12.96
CA LEU A 14 -0.74 6.57 -12.32
C LEU A 14 -1.73 7.47 -11.56
N GLY A 15 -2.85 7.85 -12.17
CA GLY A 15 -3.87 8.66 -11.50
C GLY A 15 -4.44 7.98 -10.25
N ALA A 16 -4.77 6.68 -10.34
CA ALA A 16 -5.28 5.92 -9.20
C ALA A 16 -4.25 5.83 -8.08
N ASN A 17 -3.00 5.47 -8.40
CA ASN A 17 -1.92 5.38 -7.44
C ASN A 17 -1.67 6.72 -6.74
N SER A 18 -1.61 7.82 -7.50
CA SER A 18 -1.36 9.15 -6.94
C SER A 18 -2.48 9.58 -6.00
N LEU A 19 -3.76 9.37 -6.36
CA LEU A 19 -4.87 9.73 -5.49
C LEU A 19 -4.78 8.99 -4.15
N SER A 20 -4.79 7.65 -4.19
CA SER A 20 -4.77 6.86 -2.95
C SER A 20 -3.50 7.07 -2.15
N ALA A 21 -2.33 7.16 -2.80
CA ALA A 21 -1.07 7.34 -2.08
C ALA A 21 -0.94 8.74 -1.45
N ILE A 22 -1.53 9.80 -2.05
CA ILE A 22 -1.56 11.12 -1.42
C ILE A 22 -2.46 11.10 -0.17
N GLY A 23 -3.70 10.65 -0.30
CA GLY A 23 -4.64 10.62 0.84
C GLY A 23 -4.11 9.77 1.99
N SER A 24 -3.75 8.52 1.68
CA SER A 24 -3.24 7.58 2.69
C SER A 24 -1.90 8.04 3.26
N GLY A 25 -1.04 8.67 2.46
CA GLY A 25 0.22 9.24 2.91
C GLY A 25 0.01 10.36 3.95
N ILE A 26 -0.96 11.25 3.71
CA ILE A 26 -1.32 12.29 4.67
C ILE A 26 -1.80 11.68 5.98
N VAL A 27 -2.70 10.70 5.91
CA VAL A 27 -3.23 10.00 7.09
C VAL A 27 -2.14 9.25 7.85
N MET A 28 -1.23 8.59 7.14
CA MET A 28 -0.14 7.81 7.72
C MET A 28 0.96 8.66 8.38
N ILE A 29 1.02 9.96 8.08
CA ILE A 29 1.84 10.93 8.81
C ILE A 29 1.05 11.53 9.99
N THR A 30 -0.22 11.87 9.74
CA THR A 30 -1.10 12.54 10.71
C THR A 30 -1.40 11.67 11.92
N ILE A 31 -1.70 10.39 11.71
CA ILE A 31 -2.17 9.49 12.78
C ILE A 31 -1.10 9.20 13.83
N PRO A 32 0.15 8.82 13.47
CA PRO A 32 1.24 8.70 14.44
C PRO A 32 1.49 10.00 15.22
N TRP A 33 1.45 11.15 14.54
CA TRP A 33 1.65 12.45 15.16
C TRP A 33 0.58 12.77 16.21
N LEU A 34 -0.69 12.49 15.90
CA LEU A 34 -1.80 12.68 16.84
C LEU A 34 -1.72 11.70 18.02
N LEU A 35 -1.31 10.45 17.78
CA LEU A 35 -1.13 9.46 18.85
C LEU A 35 -0.01 9.86 19.79
N ILE A 36 1.13 10.34 19.28
CA ILE A 36 2.29 10.77 20.08
C ILE A 36 1.96 11.97 20.98
N LYS A 37 1.05 12.85 20.55
CA LYS A 37 0.59 14.00 21.36
C LYS A 37 -0.21 13.61 22.60
N GLU A 38 -0.75 12.39 22.66
CA GLU A 38 -1.44 11.90 23.85
C GLU A 38 -0.43 11.51 24.95
N SER A 39 -0.86 11.52 26.22
CA SER A 39 0.00 11.14 27.35
C SER A 39 0.42 9.67 27.22
N GLY A 40 1.73 9.41 27.19
CA GLY A 40 2.27 8.06 26.92
C GLY A 40 2.11 7.60 25.47
N GLY A 41 1.80 8.52 24.56
CA GLY A 41 1.60 8.24 23.13
C GLY A 41 2.86 7.73 22.42
N GLU A 42 4.03 8.26 22.77
CA GLU A 42 5.33 7.84 22.21
C GLU A 42 5.62 6.35 22.44
N THR A 43 5.49 5.90 23.68
CA THR A 43 5.73 4.49 24.05
C THR A 43 4.66 3.59 23.42
N THR A 44 3.40 4.02 23.44
CA THR A 44 2.29 3.31 22.81
C THR A 44 2.54 3.13 21.31
N PHE A 45 2.89 4.19 20.61
CA PHE A 45 3.19 4.14 19.17
C PHE A 45 4.41 3.26 18.88
N GLY A 46 5.45 3.30 19.71
CA GLY A 46 6.61 2.42 19.60
C GLY A 46 6.22 0.93 19.65
N TYR A 47 5.44 0.53 20.65
CA TYR A 47 4.95 -0.86 20.75
C TYR A 47 4.03 -1.23 19.58
N VAL A 48 3.10 -0.35 19.21
CA VAL A 48 2.18 -0.58 18.08
C VAL A 48 2.96 -0.77 16.78
N SER A 49 3.99 0.02 16.54
CA SER A 49 4.83 -0.07 15.33
C SER A 49 5.59 -1.39 15.27
N ILE A 50 6.17 -1.85 16.39
CA ILE A 50 6.87 -3.14 16.46
C ILE A 50 5.90 -4.29 16.20
N VAL A 51 4.74 -4.28 16.87
CA VAL A 51 3.72 -5.32 16.73
C VAL A 51 3.14 -5.33 15.31
N ALA A 52 2.80 -4.16 14.76
CA ALA A 52 2.32 -4.03 13.39
C ALA A 52 3.36 -4.57 12.39
N THR A 53 4.63 -4.18 12.53
CA THR A 53 5.72 -4.68 11.68
C THR A 53 5.84 -6.21 11.74
N LEU A 54 5.80 -6.79 12.94
CA LEU A 54 5.83 -8.24 13.11
C LEU A 54 4.63 -8.92 12.44
N ILE A 55 3.43 -8.38 12.62
CA ILE A 55 2.21 -8.89 11.99
C ILE A 55 2.32 -8.81 10.45
N MET A 56 2.74 -7.67 9.90
CA MET A 56 2.86 -7.48 8.45
C MET A 56 3.92 -8.43 7.86
N PHE A 57 5.04 -8.62 8.56
CA PHE A 57 6.06 -9.59 8.17
C PHE A 57 5.48 -11.02 8.10
N LEU A 58 4.75 -11.44 9.13
CA LEU A 58 4.10 -12.76 9.17
C LEU A 58 3.01 -12.91 8.08
N LEU A 59 2.34 -11.82 7.72
CA LEU A 59 1.29 -11.81 6.68
C LEU A 59 1.84 -11.78 5.25
N THR A 60 3.07 -11.32 5.05
CA THR A 60 3.72 -11.21 3.73
C THR A 60 3.59 -12.48 2.83
N PRO A 61 3.89 -13.72 3.30
CA PRO A 61 3.71 -14.92 2.46
C PRO A 61 2.25 -15.20 2.07
N PHE A 62 1.28 -14.82 2.92
CA PHE A 62 -0.14 -14.99 2.63
C PHE A 62 -0.62 -13.99 1.57
N ILE A 63 -0.05 -12.77 1.57
CA ILE A 63 -0.31 -11.77 0.52
C ILE A 63 0.21 -12.26 -0.83
N GLY A 64 1.43 -12.79 -0.88
CA GLY A 64 1.98 -13.39 -2.11
C GLY A 64 1.09 -14.49 -2.68
N GLN A 65 0.65 -15.43 -1.82
CA GLN A 65 -0.30 -16.47 -2.23
C GLN A 65 -1.64 -15.90 -2.72
N SER A 66 -2.13 -14.81 -2.13
CA SER A 66 -3.38 -14.17 -2.54
C SER A 66 -3.24 -13.55 -3.93
N ILE A 67 -2.12 -12.88 -4.22
CA ILE A 67 -1.80 -12.28 -5.52
C ILE A 67 -1.69 -13.35 -6.63
N ASP A 68 -1.22 -14.55 -6.29
CA ASP A 68 -1.14 -15.67 -7.22
C ASP A 68 -2.51 -16.33 -7.48
N ARG A 69 -3.43 -16.28 -6.51
CA ARG A 69 -4.73 -16.97 -6.60
C ARG A 69 -5.84 -16.11 -7.20
N PHE A 70 -5.86 -14.83 -6.90
CA PHE A 70 -6.91 -13.90 -7.30
C PHE A 70 -6.46 -12.99 -8.45
N SER A 71 -7.40 -12.37 -9.17
CA SER A 71 -7.03 -11.38 -10.17
C SER A 71 -6.46 -10.14 -9.49
N ARG A 72 -5.31 -9.66 -9.96
CA ARG A 72 -4.63 -8.49 -9.37
C ARG A 72 -5.50 -7.24 -9.42
N LYS A 73 -6.26 -7.03 -10.52
CA LYS A 73 -7.27 -5.97 -10.60
C LYS A 73 -8.32 -6.06 -9.49
N SER A 74 -8.83 -7.27 -9.20
CA SER A 74 -9.84 -7.45 -8.15
C SER A 74 -9.26 -7.23 -6.76
N LEU A 75 -7.99 -7.60 -6.54
CA LEU A 75 -7.30 -7.33 -5.27
C LEU A 75 -7.09 -5.83 -5.07
N LEU A 76 -6.67 -5.09 -6.10
CA LEU A 76 -6.55 -3.63 -6.04
C LEU A 76 -7.89 -2.98 -5.70
N LEU A 77 -8.96 -3.31 -6.44
CA LEU A 77 -10.30 -2.78 -6.17
C LEU A 77 -10.80 -3.15 -4.77
N CYS A 78 -10.55 -4.38 -4.32
CA CYS A 78 -10.90 -4.80 -2.96
C CYS A 78 -10.12 -3.97 -1.91
N ASN A 79 -8.83 -3.75 -2.13
CA ASN A 79 -7.99 -2.96 -1.24
C ASN A 79 -8.46 -1.50 -1.13
N GLU A 80 -8.75 -0.87 -2.27
CA GLU A 80 -9.36 0.47 -2.31
C GLU A 80 -10.72 0.47 -1.58
N GLY A 81 -11.57 -0.52 -1.82
CA GLY A 81 -12.89 -0.64 -1.18
C GLY A 81 -12.81 -0.82 0.34
N ILE A 82 -11.84 -1.60 0.83
CA ILE A 82 -11.56 -1.73 2.27
C ILE A 82 -11.09 -0.38 2.84
N GLY A 83 -10.23 0.34 2.13
CA GLY A 83 -9.81 1.70 2.49
C GLY A 83 -11.00 2.66 2.64
N ILE A 84 -11.88 2.70 1.64
CA ILE A 84 -13.12 3.50 1.67
C ILE A 84 -13.98 3.12 2.89
N ALA A 85 -14.17 1.83 3.14
CA ALA A 85 -15.01 1.37 4.24
C ALA A 85 -14.44 1.74 5.62
N ILE A 86 -13.16 1.46 5.86
CA ILE A 86 -12.51 1.70 7.16
C ILE A 86 -12.36 3.21 7.41
N ILE A 87 -11.78 3.94 6.46
CA ILE A 87 -11.55 5.38 6.61
C ILE A 87 -12.87 6.14 6.58
N GLY A 88 -13.82 5.73 5.75
CA GLY A 88 -15.17 6.30 5.72
C GLY A 88 -15.92 6.09 7.04
N MET A 89 -15.82 4.92 7.66
CA MET A 89 -16.38 4.67 8.99
C MET A 89 -15.78 5.62 10.04
N MET A 90 -14.45 5.82 10.02
CA MET A 90 -13.75 6.72 10.94
C MET A 90 -14.08 8.19 10.66
N ALA A 91 -14.30 8.58 9.41
CA ALA A 91 -14.77 9.92 9.07
C ALA A 91 -16.20 10.15 9.59
N ILE A 92 -17.13 9.23 9.33
CA ILE A 92 -18.52 9.29 9.81
C ILE A 92 -18.56 9.38 11.34
N TRP A 93 -17.72 8.60 12.05
CA TRP A 93 -17.58 8.67 13.50
C TRP A 93 -17.30 10.10 14.00
N GLY A 94 -16.34 10.80 13.39
CA GLY A 94 -16.01 12.17 13.75
C GLY A 94 -17.08 13.20 13.35
N PHE A 95 -17.81 12.97 12.27
CA PHE A 95 -18.95 13.81 11.89
C PHE A 95 -20.18 13.60 12.77
N ALA A 96 -20.32 12.40 13.37
CA ALA A 96 -21.33 12.13 14.40
C ALA A 96 -21.02 12.81 15.76
N GLY A 97 -19.96 13.61 15.85
CA GLY A 97 -19.59 14.37 17.04
C GLY A 97 -18.82 13.57 18.08
N GLN A 98 -18.42 12.33 17.77
CA GLN A 98 -17.63 11.51 18.67
C GLN A 98 -16.15 11.92 18.65
N SER A 99 -15.49 11.83 19.80
CA SER A 99 -14.05 12.10 19.89
C SER A 99 -13.23 10.90 19.39
N TYR A 100 -12.02 11.19 18.91
CA TYR A 100 -11.02 10.18 18.62
C TYR A 100 -10.14 9.97 19.86
N ASN A 101 -9.83 8.72 20.14
CA ASN A 101 -8.93 8.28 21.21
C ASN A 101 -7.86 7.38 20.60
N SER A 102 -6.82 7.04 21.36
CA SER A 102 -5.67 6.20 20.94
C SER A 102 -6.06 4.97 20.11
N ILE A 103 -7.12 4.26 20.48
CA ILE A 103 -7.58 3.04 19.78
C ILE A 103 -7.94 3.34 18.31
N HIS A 104 -8.57 4.48 18.03
CA HIS A 104 -8.93 4.88 16.67
C HIS A 104 -7.67 5.13 15.82
N TYR A 105 -6.68 5.82 16.40
CA TYR A 105 -5.40 6.06 15.75
C TYR A 105 -4.67 4.74 15.44
N ILE A 106 -4.67 3.80 16.38
CA ILE A 106 -4.07 2.47 16.20
C ILE A 106 -4.78 1.70 15.08
N ILE A 107 -6.11 1.69 15.05
CA ILE A 107 -6.89 1.01 14.00
C ILE A 107 -6.57 1.60 12.62
N ILE A 108 -6.57 2.93 12.50
CA ILE A 108 -6.28 3.61 11.23
C ILE A 108 -4.84 3.32 10.79
N TYR A 109 -3.86 3.37 11.70
CA TYR A 109 -2.46 3.06 11.39
C TYR A 109 -2.26 1.61 10.93
N ILE A 110 -2.89 0.64 11.60
CA ILE A 110 -2.82 -0.78 11.22
C ILE A 110 -3.51 -1.00 9.87
N ALA A 111 -4.67 -0.36 9.64
CA ALA A 111 -5.37 -0.43 8.37
C ALA A 111 -4.54 0.13 7.21
N GLY A 112 -3.90 1.29 7.38
CA GLY A 112 -3.00 1.89 6.40
C GLY A 112 -1.76 1.02 6.14
N SER A 113 -1.19 0.44 7.19
CA SER A 113 -0.06 -0.50 7.07
C SER A 113 -0.45 -1.76 6.28
N PHE A 114 -1.63 -2.31 6.53
CA PHE A 114 -2.16 -3.45 5.77
C PHE A 114 -2.47 -3.08 4.32
N TYR A 115 -3.03 -1.88 4.09
CA TYR A 115 -3.28 -1.36 2.76
C TYR A 115 -1.99 -1.36 1.92
N TYR A 116 -0.88 -0.83 2.44
CA TYR A 116 0.40 -0.83 1.73
C TYR A 116 1.00 -2.22 1.56
N LEU A 117 0.86 -3.09 2.56
CA LEU A 117 1.32 -4.48 2.48
C LEU A 117 0.71 -5.21 1.28
N LEU A 118 -0.58 -5.01 1.01
CA LEU A 118 -1.26 -5.61 -0.13
C LEU A 118 -1.02 -4.82 -1.43
N PHE A 119 -1.03 -3.48 -1.37
CA PHE A 119 -1.01 -2.62 -2.55
C PHE A 119 0.25 -2.77 -3.39
N TYR A 120 1.44 -2.58 -2.81
CA TYR A 120 2.72 -2.56 -3.56
C TYR A 120 3.01 -3.84 -4.35
N PRO A 121 2.94 -5.05 -3.76
CA PRO A 121 3.17 -6.26 -4.54
C PRO A 121 2.07 -6.51 -5.57
N THR A 122 0.82 -6.13 -5.26
CA THR A 122 -0.32 -6.32 -6.20
C THR A 122 -0.20 -5.40 -7.40
N ILE A 123 0.11 -4.11 -7.21
CA ILE A 123 0.24 -3.17 -8.33
C ILE A 123 1.44 -3.53 -9.20
N PHE A 124 2.55 -3.96 -8.60
CA PHE A 124 3.72 -4.44 -9.33
C PHE A 124 3.38 -5.65 -10.21
N ALA A 125 2.69 -6.65 -9.67
CA ALA A 125 2.24 -7.82 -10.44
C ALA A 125 1.21 -7.44 -11.52
N PHE A 126 0.29 -6.51 -11.23
CA PHE A 126 -0.70 -6.02 -12.19
C PHE A 126 -0.05 -5.32 -13.38
N ASN A 127 0.98 -4.51 -13.13
CA ASN A 127 1.76 -3.85 -14.17
C ASN A 127 2.46 -4.84 -15.10
N GLN A 128 3.07 -5.89 -14.55
CA GLN A 128 3.68 -6.96 -15.34
C GLN A 128 2.64 -7.75 -16.17
N GLU A 129 1.38 -7.79 -15.72
CA GLU A 129 0.31 -8.45 -16.47
C GLU A 129 -0.16 -7.62 -17.68
N ILE A 130 -0.16 -6.28 -17.55
CA ILE A 130 -0.66 -5.33 -18.55
C ILE A 130 0.40 -4.95 -19.59
N PHE A 131 1.61 -4.65 -19.14
CA PHE A 131 2.67 -4.10 -19.98
C PHE A 131 3.65 -5.19 -20.42
N GLN A 132 4.34 -4.94 -21.52
CA GLN A 132 5.37 -5.86 -22.03
C GLN A 132 6.69 -5.67 -21.28
N SER A 133 7.51 -6.73 -21.24
CA SER A 133 8.79 -6.78 -20.51
C SER A 133 9.78 -5.67 -20.90
N GLU A 134 9.73 -5.23 -22.16
CA GLU A 134 10.60 -4.20 -22.73
C GLU A 134 10.36 -2.84 -22.07
N HIS A 135 9.19 -2.65 -21.46
CA HIS A 135 8.80 -1.41 -20.81
C HIS A 135 9.02 -1.41 -19.29
N TYR A 136 9.39 -2.53 -18.68
CA TYR A 136 9.50 -2.65 -17.21
C TYR A 136 10.47 -1.63 -16.62
N LYS A 137 11.63 -1.41 -17.24
CA LYS A 137 12.60 -0.42 -16.76
C LYS A 137 12.03 0.99 -16.75
N SER A 138 11.35 1.40 -17.83
CA SER A 138 10.74 2.72 -17.91
C SER A 138 9.57 2.85 -16.94
N LEU A 139 8.74 1.80 -16.83
CA LEU A 139 7.58 1.77 -15.96
C LEU A 139 7.97 1.90 -14.49
N SER A 140 8.95 1.11 -14.04
CA SER A 140 9.47 1.21 -12.68
C SER A 140 10.04 2.60 -12.39
N GLY A 141 10.80 3.18 -13.32
CA GLY A 141 11.31 4.55 -13.15
C GLY A 141 10.21 5.60 -13.03
N THR A 142 9.16 5.52 -13.86
CA THR A 142 7.99 6.42 -13.77
C THR A 142 7.27 6.25 -12.44
N MET A 143 7.09 5.02 -11.96
CA MET A 143 6.42 4.74 -10.69
C MET A 143 7.23 5.19 -9.47
N GLU A 144 8.55 5.07 -9.53
CA GLU A 144 9.43 5.57 -8.49
C GLU A 144 9.35 7.10 -8.38
N ILE A 145 9.44 7.80 -9.52
CA ILE A 145 9.27 9.27 -9.57
C ILE A 145 7.89 9.67 -9.01
N GLN A 146 6.83 8.97 -9.43
CA GLN A 146 5.48 9.20 -8.90
C GLN A 146 5.41 9.00 -7.39
N GLY A 147 6.00 7.92 -6.87
CA GLY A 147 6.00 7.60 -5.44
C GLY A 147 6.67 8.70 -4.63
N GLN A 148 7.85 9.14 -5.06
CA GLN A 148 8.60 10.23 -4.42
C GLN A 148 7.81 11.55 -4.43
N LEU A 149 7.23 11.93 -5.57
CA LEU A 149 6.40 13.13 -5.67
C LEU A 149 5.19 13.06 -4.74
N THR A 150 4.52 11.91 -4.71
CA THR A 150 3.36 11.67 -3.86
C THR A 150 3.76 11.77 -2.38
N GLN A 151 4.90 11.21 -1.98
CA GLN A 151 5.40 11.30 -0.61
C GLN A 151 5.71 12.74 -0.19
N VAL A 152 6.36 13.51 -1.07
CA VAL A 152 6.63 14.95 -0.82
C VAL A 152 5.34 15.74 -0.67
N ILE A 153 4.38 15.54 -1.59
CA ILE A 153 3.07 16.20 -1.54
C ILE A 153 2.33 15.83 -0.25
N SER A 154 2.33 14.55 0.11
CA SER A 154 1.68 14.04 1.32
C SER A 154 2.28 14.64 2.57
N GLY A 155 3.61 14.70 2.67
CA GLY A 155 4.31 15.28 3.81
C GLY A 155 4.07 16.78 3.96
N ALA A 156 4.13 17.52 2.85
CA ALA A 156 3.82 18.95 2.83
C ALA A 156 2.37 19.22 3.23
N ALA A 157 1.42 18.46 2.67
CA ALA A 157 0.01 18.58 2.99
C ALA A 157 -0.27 18.20 4.45
N ALA A 158 0.27 17.07 4.95
CA ALA A 158 0.09 16.66 6.34
C ALA A 158 0.59 17.72 7.33
N SER A 159 1.80 18.24 7.11
CA SER A 159 2.40 19.25 8.00
C SER A 159 1.52 20.49 8.14
N PHE A 160 0.86 20.92 7.06
CA PHE A 160 -0.03 22.08 7.08
C PHE A 160 -1.44 21.73 7.61
N LEU A 161 -2.00 20.59 7.20
CA LEU A 161 -3.39 20.21 7.51
C LEU A 161 -3.59 19.84 8.97
N ILE A 162 -2.60 19.21 9.61
CA ILE A 162 -2.69 18.73 11.00
C ILE A 162 -3.01 19.86 12.00
N GLU A 163 -2.53 21.07 11.76
CA GLU A 163 -2.70 22.21 12.69
C GLU A 163 -3.98 23.01 12.43
N ILE A 164 -4.50 22.97 11.20
CA ILE A 164 -5.55 23.89 10.74
C ILE A 164 -6.88 23.16 10.57
N ILE A 165 -6.85 21.87 10.25
CA ILE A 165 -8.04 21.09 9.89
C ILE A 165 -8.23 19.92 10.87
N SER A 166 -9.48 19.72 11.31
CA SER A 166 -9.83 18.59 12.17
C SER A 166 -9.64 17.24 11.46
N LEU A 167 -9.23 16.21 12.20
CA LEU A 167 -8.98 14.87 11.67
C LEU A 167 -10.11 14.31 10.80
N LYS A 168 -11.37 14.52 11.18
CA LYS A 168 -12.54 14.04 10.40
C LYS A 168 -12.56 14.52 8.94
N TRP A 169 -12.08 15.73 8.67
CA TRP A 169 -11.99 16.27 7.31
C TRP A 169 -10.82 15.67 6.54
N ILE A 170 -9.69 15.43 7.21
CA ILE A 170 -8.54 14.72 6.62
C ILE A 170 -8.96 13.31 6.21
N LEU A 171 -9.67 12.59 7.09
CA LEU A 171 -10.19 11.24 6.80
C LEU A 171 -11.24 11.26 5.69
N LEU A 172 -12.10 12.29 5.62
CA LEU A 172 -13.06 12.42 4.52
C LEU A 172 -12.37 12.61 3.18
N VAL A 173 -11.35 13.48 3.12
CA VAL A 173 -10.56 13.67 1.90
C VAL A 173 -9.87 12.37 1.50
N ASP A 174 -9.26 11.66 2.44
CA ASP A 174 -8.62 10.37 2.17
C ASP A 174 -9.62 9.32 1.62
N MET A 175 -10.80 9.19 2.25
CA MET A 175 -11.88 8.35 1.74
C MET A 175 -12.27 8.71 0.29
N LEU A 176 -12.37 10.00 -0.03
CA LEU A 176 -12.67 10.45 -1.40
C LEU A 176 -11.53 10.14 -2.38
N THR A 177 -10.28 10.19 -1.94
CA THR A 177 -9.15 9.79 -2.78
C THR A 177 -9.17 8.29 -3.10
N PHE A 178 -9.46 7.44 -2.11
CA PHE A 178 -9.68 6.00 -2.34
C PHE A 178 -10.86 5.75 -3.29
N ALA A 179 -11.97 6.49 -3.14
CA ALA A 179 -13.10 6.38 -4.06
C ALA A 179 -12.73 6.79 -5.50
N GLY A 180 -11.96 7.86 -5.66
CA GLY A 180 -11.44 8.29 -6.95
C GLY A 180 -10.52 7.26 -7.60
N ALA A 181 -9.60 6.68 -6.82
CA ALA A 181 -8.71 5.64 -7.30
C ALA A 181 -9.45 4.33 -7.65
N PHE A 182 -10.43 3.93 -6.82
CA PHE A 182 -11.31 2.79 -7.12
C PHE A 182 -11.99 2.97 -8.48
N PHE A 183 -12.53 4.17 -8.75
CA PHE A 183 -13.15 4.48 -10.03
C PHE A 183 -12.15 4.44 -11.20
N LEU A 184 -10.95 5.01 -11.03
CA LEU A 184 -9.90 4.96 -12.05
C LEU A 184 -9.44 3.53 -12.34
N PHE A 185 -9.29 2.68 -11.31
CA PHE A 185 -8.98 1.27 -11.49
C PHE A 185 -10.10 0.51 -12.21
N LEU A 186 -11.37 0.84 -11.96
CA LEU A 186 -12.50 0.25 -12.71
C LEU A 186 -12.38 0.53 -14.20
N CYS A 187 -12.06 1.77 -14.58
CA CYS A 187 -11.93 2.22 -15.97
C CYS A 187 -10.81 1.54 -16.76
N ILE A 188 -9.85 0.86 -16.10
CA ILE A 188 -8.77 0.17 -16.80
C ILE A 188 -9.33 -1.06 -17.55
N PRO A 189 -9.25 -1.12 -18.89
CA PRO A 189 -9.66 -2.31 -19.63
C PRO A 189 -8.76 -3.49 -19.24
N TYR A 190 -9.36 -4.53 -18.66
CA TYR A 190 -8.65 -5.69 -18.12
C TYR A 190 -9.30 -6.98 -18.60
N VAL A 191 -8.51 -7.81 -19.28
CA VAL A 191 -8.86 -9.19 -19.61
C VAL A 191 -7.98 -10.09 -18.77
N LYS A 192 -8.58 -10.83 -17.84
CA LYS A 192 -7.85 -11.78 -17.00
C LYS A 192 -7.14 -12.79 -17.88
N LYS A 193 -5.81 -12.80 -17.90
CA LYS A 193 -5.07 -13.91 -18.51
C LYS A 193 -5.35 -15.17 -17.68
N LYS A 194 -5.84 -16.23 -18.33
CA LYS A 194 -6.02 -17.55 -17.69
C LYS A 194 -4.65 -18.06 -17.29
N GLU A 195 -4.33 -18.02 -16.00
CA GLU A 195 -3.13 -18.68 -15.51
C GLU A 195 -3.30 -20.21 -15.52
N VAL A 196 -2.35 -20.89 -16.16
CA VAL A 196 -2.17 -22.33 -16.05
C VAL A 196 -1.68 -22.62 -14.64
N LYS A 197 -2.57 -23.09 -13.76
CA LYS A 197 -2.25 -23.46 -12.38
C LYS A 197 -1.12 -24.51 -12.34
N ARG A 198 0.13 -24.10 -12.12
CA ARG A 198 1.14 -25.02 -11.58
C ARG A 198 0.87 -25.17 -10.09
N LYS A 199 0.28 -26.30 -9.69
CA LYS A 199 0.17 -26.74 -8.30
C LYS A 199 1.57 -27.00 -7.71
N ALA A 200 2.30 -25.97 -7.34
CA ALA A 200 3.46 -26.12 -6.48
C ALA A 200 3.01 -25.93 -5.03
N THR A 201 3.18 -26.97 -4.20
CA THR A 201 2.79 -26.95 -2.79
C THR A 201 3.68 -25.97 -2.01
N PHE A 202 3.07 -25.03 -1.27
CA PHE A 202 3.72 -23.97 -0.47
C PHE A 202 4.90 -24.45 0.38
N LYS A 203 4.74 -25.57 1.09
CA LYS A 203 5.83 -26.18 1.87
C LYS A 203 7.06 -26.47 1.00
N LYS A 204 6.86 -26.93 -0.24
CA LYS A 204 7.94 -27.29 -1.17
C LYS A 204 8.69 -26.05 -1.67
N GLN A 205 7.98 -24.97 -2.00
CA GLN A 205 8.60 -23.69 -2.40
C GLN A 205 9.35 -23.00 -1.25
N LEU A 206 8.80 -23.00 -0.03
CA LEU A 206 9.49 -22.48 1.15
C LEU A 206 10.74 -23.31 1.49
N PHE A 207 10.64 -24.63 1.42
CA PHE A 207 11.79 -25.50 1.68
C PHE A 207 12.85 -25.38 0.59
N GLU A 208 12.45 -25.26 -0.68
CA GLU A 208 13.37 -25.00 -1.79
C GLU A 208 14.05 -23.63 -1.65
N GLY A 209 13.33 -22.58 -1.25
CA GLY A 209 13.88 -21.26 -0.98
C GLY A 209 14.89 -21.27 0.17
N ILE A 210 14.56 -21.89 1.30
CA ILE A 210 15.47 -22.03 2.45
C ILE A 210 16.69 -22.89 2.09
N HIS A 211 16.49 -23.98 1.35
CA HIS A 211 17.58 -24.85 0.88
C HIS A 211 18.50 -24.14 -0.11
N PHE A 212 17.94 -23.34 -1.02
CA PHE A 212 18.68 -22.52 -1.97
C PHE A 212 19.51 -21.44 -1.27
N MET A 213 18.92 -20.75 -0.27
CA MET A 213 19.64 -19.76 0.54
C MET A 213 20.77 -20.40 1.36
N LYS A 214 20.53 -21.58 1.97
CA LYS A 214 21.59 -22.34 2.68
C LYS A 214 22.75 -22.75 1.78
N LYS A 215 22.51 -23.00 0.49
CA LYS A 215 23.57 -23.35 -0.48
C LYS A 215 24.40 -22.16 -0.95
N ARG A 216 23.97 -20.91 -0.72
CA ARG A 216 24.68 -19.70 -1.17
C ARG A 216 24.80 -18.66 -0.04
N PRO A 217 25.65 -18.92 0.97
CA PRO A 217 25.78 -18.04 2.15
C PRO A 217 26.22 -16.62 1.82
N LYS A 218 27.02 -16.39 0.76
CA LYS A 218 27.38 -15.04 0.30
C LYS A 218 26.19 -14.24 -0.21
N LEU A 219 25.22 -14.91 -0.86
CA LEU A 219 24.00 -14.29 -1.37
C LEU A 219 23.06 -13.91 -0.21
N PHE A 220 23.03 -14.72 0.85
CA PHE A 220 22.29 -14.43 2.08
C PHE A 220 22.83 -13.17 2.76
N TRP A 221 24.14 -13.05 2.96
CA TRP A 221 24.74 -11.85 3.54
C TRP A 221 24.57 -10.61 2.66
N PHE A 222 24.65 -10.76 1.34
CA PHE A 222 24.39 -9.67 0.40
C PHE A 222 22.94 -9.18 0.47
N LEU A 223 21.95 -10.08 0.48
CA LEU A 223 20.53 -9.74 0.62
C LEU A 223 20.25 -9.09 1.98
N LEU A 224 20.84 -9.62 3.05
CA LEU A 224 20.67 -9.10 4.41
C LEU A 224 21.27 -7.69 4.55
N ALA A 225 22.44 -7.45 3.97
CA ALA A 225 23.06 -6.13 3.92
C ALA A 225 22.23 -5.12 3.11
N THR A 226 21.64 -5.56 1.98
CA THR A 226 20.81 -4.70 1.13
C THR A 226 19.49 -4.32 1.82
N TYR A 227 18.91 -5.23 2.60
CA TYR A 227 17.67 -4.99 3.34
C TYR A 227 17.86 -4.05 4.53
N THR A 228 19.06 -4.01 5.13
CA THR A 228 19.38 -3.05 6.20
C THR A 228 19.72 -1.64 5.69
N SER A 229 19.90 -1.48 4.38
CA SER A 229 20.25 -0.21 3.73
C SER A 229 19.09 0.46 2.97
N SER A 230 17.87 -0.07 3.10
CA SER A 230 16.62 0.49 2.54
C SER A 230 15.74 1.01 3.67
#